data_AF-A0A7V8SKV3-F1
#
_entry.id   AF-A0A7V8SKV3-F1
#
_cell.length_a   1.000
_cell.length_b   1.000
_cell.length_c   1.000
_cell.angle_alpha   90.00
_cell.angle_beta   90.00
_cell.angle_gamma   90.00
#
_symmetry.space_group_name_H-M   'P 1'
#
loop_
_entity.id
_entity.type
_entity.pdbx_description
1 polymer ?
#
loop_
_entity_poly.entity_id
_entity_poly.type
_entity_poly.pdbx_seq_one_letter_code
_entity_poly.pdbx_strand_id
1 'polypeptide(L)'
;MEFGGHGYFGIENNKPLIFINENLNEIDTSLTLLHETAHFLNGDSEKYITNHFQNDIIEFQANQYMISEVMKMLDQKYDFTPDTNCQQIIDSLNLPYHLDGVIVNEFNDIISDKFGVIK
;
A
#
# COMPACT_ATOMS: atom_id res chain seq x y z
N MET A 1 -13.69 -20.89 10.24
CA MET A 1 -12.27 -20.65 10.56
C MET A 1 -12.18 -19.13 10.71
N GLU A 2 -11.92 -18.62 11.92
CA GLU A 2 -11.81 -17.16 12.11
C GLU A 2 -10.51 -16.70 11.45
N PHE A 3 -10.63 -15.87 10.42
CA PHE A 3 -9.50 -15.22 9.78
C PHE A 3 -9.08 -14.03 10.65
N GLY A 4 -7.89 -14.10 11.25
CA GLY A 4 -7.37 -13.07 12.16
C GLY A 4 -6.70 -11.88 11.47
N GLY A 5 -6.61 -11.86 10.14
CA GLY A 5 -6.02 -10.77 9.36
C GLY A 5 -7.06 -9.74 8.88
N HIS A 6 -6.56 -8.68 8.22
CA HIS A 6 -7.41 -7.67 7.58
C HIS A 6 -7.93 -8.14 6.21
N GLY A 7 -7.12 -8.85 5.41
CA GLY A 7 -7.53 -9.47 4.15
C GLY A 7 -6.52 -10.52 3.71
N TYR A 8 -6.82 -11.22 2.61
CA TYR A 8 -5.85 -12.06 1.92
C TYR A 8 -6.15 -12.16 0.42
N PHE A 9 -5.08 -12.22 -0.37
CA PHE A 9 -5.10 -12.67 -1.75
C PHE A 9 -4.77 -14.16 -1.85
N GLY A 10 -5.52 -14.90 -2.66
CA GLY A 10 -5.28 -16.32 -2.90
C GLY A 10 -5.86 -16.82 -4.23
N ILE A 11 -5.63 -18.11 -4.51
CA ILE A 11 -6.23 -18.81 -5.65
C ILE A 11 -7.17 -19.89 -5.13
N GLU A 12 -8.44 -19.79 -5.49
CA GLU A 12 -9.46 -20.81 -5.20
C GLU A 12 -10.09 -21.29 -6.51
N ASN A 13 -10.16 -22.61 -6.70
CA ASN A 13 -10.70 -23.23 -7.93
C ASN A 13 -10.08 -22.64 -9.23
N ASN A 14 -8.76 -22.43 -9.23
CA ASN A 14 -7.98 -21.78 -10.31
C ASN A 14 -8.45 -20.35 -10.66
N LYS A 15 -9.04 -19.64 -9.70
CA LYS A 15 -9.42 -18.23 -9.86
C LYS A 15 -8.78 -17.38 -8.77
N PRO A 16 -8.24 -16.20 -9.11
CA PRO A 16 -7.78 -15.25 -8.10
C PRO A 16 -8.96 -14.77 -7.28
N LEU A 17 -8.75 -14.67 -5.96
CA LEU A 17 -9.72 -14.18 -5.00
C LEU A 17 -9.03 -13.22 -4.04
N ILE A 18 -9.66 -12.08 -3.79
CA ILE A 18 -9.31 -11.18 -2.70
C ILE A 18 -10.42 -11.27 -1.67
N PHE A 19 -10.05 -11.57 -0.44
CA PHE A 19 -10.93 -11.58 0.71
C PHE A 19 -10.62 -10.37 1.60
N ILE A 20 -11.66 -9.70 2.07
CA ILE A 20 -11.56 -8.57 3.01
C ILE A 20 -12.41 -8.88 4.24
N ASN A 21 -11.86 -8.62 5.42
CA ASN A 21 -12.56 -8.78 6.68
C ASN A 21 -13.70 -7.75 6.77
N GLU A 22 -14.93 -8.23 6.97
CA GLU A 22 -16.14 -7.41 7.01
C GLU A 22 -16.21 -6.43 8.19
N ASN A 23 -15.37 -6.63 9.22
CA ASN A 23 -15.36 -5.80 10.42
C ASN A 23 -14.44 -4.57 10.30
N LEU A 24 -13.81 -4.35 9.15
CA LEU A 24 -12.94 -3.20 8.92
C LEU A 24 -13.78 -1.93 8.67
N ASN A 25 -13.24 -0.78 9.08
CA ASN A 25 -13.81 0.49 8.68
C ASN A 25 -13.50 0.77 7.19
N GLU A 26 -14.07 1.85 6.64
CA GLU A 26 -13.94 2.18 5.21
C GLU A 26 -12.47 2.41 4.79
N ILE A 27 -11.66 3.04 5.64
CA ILE A 27 -10.25 3.31 5.34
C ILE A 27 -9.47 2.00 5.35
N ASP A 28 -9.56 1.23 6.43
CA ASP A 28 -8.86 -0.05 6.56
C ASP A 28 -9.26 -1.04 5.46
N THR A 29 -10.55 -1.07 5.11
CA THR A 29 -11.07 -1.84 3.96
C THR A 29 -10.40 -1.41 2.66
N SER A 30 -10.31 -0.10 2.42
CA SER A 30 -9.75 0.44 1.17
C SER A 30 -8.25 0.18 1.06
N LEU A 31 -7.51 0.39 2.15
CA LEU A 31 -6.07 0.13 2.22
C LEU A 31 -5.78 -1.37 2.04
N THR A 32 -6.55 -2.23 2.73
CA THR A 32 -6.44 -3.69 2.58
C THR A 32 -6.73 -4.12 1.14
N LEU A 33 -7.78 -3.58 0.50
CA LEU A 33 -8.10 -3.91 -0.89
C LEU A 33 -6.96 -3.54 -1.84
N LEU A 34 -6.33 -2.38 -1.67
CA LEU A 34 -5.16 -1.98 -2.47
C LEU A 34 -3.96 -2.89 -2.22
N HIS A 35 -3.69 -3.25 -0.96
CA HIS A 35 -2.60 -4.16 -0.59
C HIS A 35 -2.78 -5.54 -1.22
N GLU A 36 -3.95 -6.16 -1.06
CA GLU A 36 -4.23 -7.48 -1.65
C GLU A 36 -4.28 -7.45 -3.18
N THR A 37 -4.71 -6.32 -3.77
CA THR A 37 -4.64 -6.11 -5.22
C THR A 37 -3.18 -6.08 -5.70
N ALA A 38 -2.26 -5.50 -4.91
CA ALA A 38 -0.85 -5.52 -5.23
C ALA A 38 -0.31 -6.95 -5.33
N HIS A 39 -0.69 -7.82 -4.39
CA HIS A 39 -0.29 -9.22 -4.43
C HIS A 39 -0.74 -9.94 -5.71
N PHE A 40 -1.96 -9.65 -6.15
CA PHE A 40 -2.46 -10.16 -7.43
C PHE A 40 -1.64 -9.64 -8.62
N LEU A 41 -1.43 -8.32 -8.70
CA LEU A 41 -0.70 -7.68 -9.81
C LEU A 41 0.78 -8.11 -9.87
N ASN A 42 1.39 -8.36 -8.71
CA ASN A 42 2.77 -8.83 -8.60
C ASN A 42 2.94 -10.32 -8.93
N GLY A 43 1.83 -11.05 -9.14
CA GLY A 43 1.86 -12.49 -9.38
C GLY A 43 2.34 -13.29 -8.17
N ASP A 44 2.09 -12.79 -6.95
CA ASP A 44 2.67 -13.36 -5.73
C ASP A 44 2.22 -14.80 -5.46
N SER A 45 1.05 -15.20 -5.99
CA SER A 45 0.54 -16.57 -5.92
C SER A 45 1.43 -17.61 -6.62
N GLU A 46 2.30 -17.20 -7.54
CA GLU A 46 3.23 -18.09 -8.26
C GLU A 46 4.62 -18.14 -7.60
N LYS A 47 4.87 -17.28 -6.60
CA LYS A 47 6.18 -17.19 -5.94
C LYS A 47 6.35 -18.32 -4.93
N TYR A 48 7.48 -19.04 -5.02
CA TYR A 48 7.84 -20.06 -4.04
C TYR A 48 8.60 -19.43 -2.87
N ILE A 49 7.93 -19.33 -1.72
CA ILE A 49 8.49 -18.73 -0.49
C ILE A 49 9.18 -19.82 0.34
N THR A 50 10.47 -19.63 0.61
CA THR A 50 11.32 -20.59 1.34
C THR A 50 11.73 -20.11 2.73
N ASN A 51 11.57 -18.82 3.02
CA ASN A 51 11.93 -18.21 4.30
C ASN A 51 11.17 -16.90 4.55
N HIS A 52 11.22 -16.42 5.78
CA HIS A 52 10.51 -15.21 6.21
C HIS A 52 10.99 -13.94 5.50
N PHE A 53 12.28 -13.78 5.21
CA PHE A 53 12.78 -12.59 4.50
C PHE A 53 12.17 -12.42 3.11
N GLN A 54 11.94 -13.53 2.39
CA GLN A 54 11.25 -13.47 1.10
C GLN A 54 9.80 -13.03 1.26
N ASN A 55 9.13 -13.50 2.31
CA ASN A 55 7.77 -13.08 2.64
C ASN A 55 7.73 -11.59 2.99
N ASP A 56 8.64 -11.11 3.84
CA ASP A 56 8.72 -9.72 4.26
C ASP A 56 8.94 -8.78 3.06
N ILE A 57 9.74 -9.19 2.07
CA ILE A 57 9.94 -8.44 0.82
C ILE A 57 8.64 -8.37 0.00
N ILE A 58 7.91 -9.48 -0.12
CA ILE A 58 6.63 -9.53 -0.84
C ILE A 58 5.60 -8.60 -0.19
N GLU A 59 5.45 -8.69 1.14
CA GLU A 59 4.57 -7.80 1.91
C GLU A 59 4.99 -6.34 1.79
N PHE A 60 6.30 -6.06 1.82
CA PHE A 60 6.80 -4.70 1.65
C PHE A 60 6.48 -4.15 0.25
N GLN A 61 6.63 -4.95 -0.80
CA GLN A 61 6.26 -4.55 -2.17
C GLN A 61 4.77 -4.24 -2.30
N ALA A 62 3.91 -5.02 -1.66
CA ALA A 62 2.47 -4.76 -1.63
C ALA A 62 2.14 -3.44 -0.90
N ASN A 63 2.79 -3.19 0.24
CA ASN A 63 2.67 -1.92 0.96
C ASN A 63 3.12 -0.72 0.13
N GLN A 64 4.22 -0.86 -0.63
CA GLN A 64 4.71 0.21 -1.51
C GLN A 64 3.69 0.55 -2.59
N TYR A 65 3.09 -0.46 -3.23
CA TYR A 65 2.02 -0.25 -4.22
C TYR A 65 0.82 0.46 -3.60
N MET A 66 0.33 -0.03 -2.45
CA MET A 66 -0.80 0.56 -1.74
C MET A 66 -0.55 2.04 -1.42
N ILE A 67 0.63 2.38 -0.87
CA ILE A 67 1.00 3.75 -0.54
C ILE A 67 1.08 4.61 -1.80
N SER A 68 1.70 4.12 -2.88
CA SER A 68 1.81 4.87 -4.14
C SER A 68 0.43 5.24 -4.70
N GLU A 69 -0.52 4.30 -4.72
CA GLU A 69 -1.88 4.58 -5.20
C GLU A 69 -2.63 5.55 -4.31
N VAL A 70 -2.54 5.41 -2.98
CA VAL A 70 -3.13 6.35 -2.03
C VAL A 70 -2.56 7.74 -2.21
N MET A 71 -1.23 7.87 -2.31
CA MET A 71 -0.56 9.15 -2.48
C MET A 71 -0.94 9.84 -3.78
N LYS A 72 -1.06 9.11 -4.89
CA LYS A 72 -1.58 9.65 -6.16
C LYS A 72 -3.01 10.16 -6.03
N MET A 73 -3.90 9.41 -5.36
CA MET A 73 -5.28 9.86 -5.16
C MET A 73 -5.37 11.09 -4.26
N LEU A 74 -4.51 11.17 -3.24
CA LEU A 74 -4.43 12.35 -2.36
C LEU A 74 -3.88 13.57 -3.12
N ASP A 75 -2.83 13.41 -3.92
CA ASP A 75 -2.30 14.49 -4.76
C ASP A 75 -3.34 14.97 -5.77
N GLN A 76 -4.05 14.06 -6.44
CA GLN A 76 -5.14 14.43 -7.36
C GLN A 76 -6.25 15.24 -6.67
N LYS A 77 -6.49 14.98 -5.38
CA LYS A 77 -7.56 15.64 -4.62
C LYS A 77 -7.11 16.97 -4.01
N TYR A 78 -5.89 17.06 -3.51
CA TYR A 78 -5.40 18.18 -2.70
C TYR A 78 -4.30 19.00 -3.39
N ASP A 79 -3.81 18.56 -4.54
CA ASP A 79 -2.75 19.19 -5.35
C ASP A 79 -1.51 19.51 -4.51
N PHE A 80 -0.72 18.47 -4.20
CA PHE A 80 0.45 18.61 -3.34
C PHE A 80 1.45 19.62 -3.88
N THR A 81 2.02 20.39 -2.96
CA THR A 81 3.06 21.39 -3.19
C THR A 81 4.22 21.17 -2.23
N PRO A 82 5.40 21.79 -2.45
CA PRO A 82 6.50 21.71 -1.48
C PRO A 82 6.14 22.15 -0.06
N ASP A 83 5.11 22.99 0.11
CA ASP A 83 4.63 23.46 1.42
C ASP A 83 3.59 22.52 2.06
N THR A 84 3.21 21.44 1.38
CA THR A 84 2.25 20.47 1.91
C THR A 84 2.84 19.73 3.11
N ASN A 85 2.06 19.62 4.19
CA ASN A 85 2.50 18.97 5.42
C ASN A 85 2.47 17.43 5.27
N CYS A 86 3.59 16.84 4.86
CA CYS A 86 3.72 15.39 4.74
C CYS A 86 3.48 14.64 6.06
N GLN A 87 3.81 15.23 7.22
CA GLN A 87 3.57 14.60 8.52
C GLN A 87 2.06 14.42 8.79
N GLN A 88 1.24 15.39 8.39
CA GLN A 88 -0.21 15.27 8.52
C GLN A 88 -0.76 14.12 7.67
N ILE A 89 -0.15 13.83 6.51
CA ILE A 89 -0.51 12.67 5.68
C ILE A 89 -0.19 11.37 6.42
N ILE A 90 1.02 11.25 6.96
CA ILE A 90 1.46 10.09 7.75
C ILE A 90 0.51 9.84 8.93
N ASP A 91 0.24 10.89 9.71
CA ASP A 91 -0.64 10.80 10.89
C ASP A 91 -2.07 10.41 10.51
N SER A 92 -2.56 10.87 9.35
CA SER A 92 -3.92 10.58 8.88
C SER A 92 -4.07 9.17 8.32
N LEU A 93 -3.04 8.64 7.65
CA LEU A 93 -3.03 7.27 7.16
C LEU A 93 -2.86 6.26 8.31
N ASN A 94 -2.19 6.66 9.40
CA ASN A 94 -2.00 5.86 10.61
C ASN A 94 -1.49 4.44 10.31
N LEU A 95 -0.59 4.34 9.32
CA LEU A 95 0.07 3.11 8.92
C LEU A 95 1.18 2.75 9.93
N PRO A 96 1.64 1.49 9.95
CA PRO A 96 2.80 1.11 10.74
C PRO A 96 4.02 2.01 10.47
N TYR A 97 4.66 2.52 11.53
CA TYR A 97 5.75 3.52 11.45
C TYR A 97 6.90 3.18 10.50
N HIS A 98 7.15 1.90 10.23
CA HIS A 98 8.21 1.48 9.31
C HIS A 98 7.90 1.83 7.84
N LEU A 99 6.65 2.19 7.54
CA LEU A 99 6.19 2.64 6.23
C LEU A 99 6.25 4.17 6.04
N ASP A 100 6.51 4.94 7.10
CA ASP A 100 6.61 6.41 7.03
C ASP A 100 7.63 6.85 5.98
N GLY A 101 8.77 6.15 5.89
CA GLY A 101 9.79 6.41 4.88
C GLY A 101 9.30 6.20 3.45
N VAL A 102 8.38 5.26 3.21
CA VAL A 102 7.78 5.03 1.89
C VAL A 102 6.87 6.21 1.52
N ILE A 103 6.06 6.69 2.46
CA ILE A 103 5.17 7.85 2.27
C ILE A 103 6.00 9.11 1.95
N VAL A 104 7.08 9.35 2.70
CA VAL A 104 7.97 10.49 2.46
C VAL A 104 8.64 10.42 1.10
N ASN A 105 9.12 9.23 0.70
CA ASN A 105 9.72 9.05 -0.62
C ASN A 105 8.72 9.33 -1.74
N GLU A 106 7.51 8.76 -1.66
CA GLU A 106 6.47 8.96 -2.67
C GLU A 106 6.03 10.44 -2.73
N PHE A 107 5.90 11.11 -1.58
CA PHE A 107 5.64 12.55 -1.53
C PHE A 107 6.73 13.34 -2.26
N ASN A 108 8.00 13.06 -1.97
CA ASN A 108 9.12 13.74 -2.60
C ASN A 108 9.19 13.49 -4.11
N ASP A 109 8.90 12.26 -4.55
CA ASP A 109 8.86 11.90 -5.98
C ASP A 109 7.73 12.69 -6.69
N ILE A 110 6.53 12.76 -6.10
CA ILE A 110 5.42 13.58 -6.64
C ILE A 110 5.81 15.06 -6.75
N ILE A 111 6.42 15.64 -5.71
CA ILE A 111 6.85 17.05 -5.73
C ILE A 111 7.95 17.27 -6.77
N SER A 112 8.92 16.35 -6.85
CA SER A 112 10.01 16.39 -7.84
C SER A 112 9.45 16.37 -9.26
N ASP A 113 8.51 15.48 -9.56
CA ASP A 113 7.87 15.36 -10.86
C ASP A 113 7.08 16.61 -11.27
N LYS A 114 6.40 17.27 -10.31
CA LYS A 114 5.57 18.45 -10.57
C LYS A 114 6.36 19.74 -10.69
N PHE A 115 7.36 19.95 -9.84
CA PHE A 115 8.05 21.24 -9.68
C PHE A 115 9.50 21.23 -10.16
N GLY A 116 10.05 20.08 -10.54
CA GLY A 116 11.36 19.97 -11.17
C GLY A 116 12.53 20.29 -10.24
N VAL A 117 12.59 19.68 -9.05
CA VAL A 117 13.68 19.88 -8.08
C VAL A 117 14.56 18.63 -7.94
N ILE A 118 15.88 18.85 -7.94
CA ILE A 118 16.99 17.90 -8.07
C ILE A 118 17.15 17.04 -6.80
N LYS A 119 17.30 15.73 -6.99
CA LYS A 119 17.73 14.75 -5.97
C LYS A 119 18.97 15.19 -5.17
#